data_AF-A0A3P3WE72-F1
#
_entry.id   AF-A0A3P3WE72-F1
#
_cell.length_a   1.000
_cell.length_b   1.000
_cell.length_c   1.000
_cell.angle_alpha   90.00
_cell.angle_beta   90.00
_cell.angle_gamma   90.00
#
_symmetry.space_group_name_H-M   'P 1'
#
loop_
_entity.id
_entity.type
_entity.pdbx_description
1 polymer ?
#
loop_
_entity_poly.entity_id
_entity_poly.type
_entity_poly.pdbx_seq_one_letter_code
_entity_poly.pdbx_strand_id
1 'polypeptide(L)'
;MKKIITILTLSLFGLSGFSQNYQWQWAKTGGGTQNVSGEYPTHYFPQAEQILDIKIDQDNNYYFLARATNGNTQIDGNPIPTYNVVNRPDIVIFSTTCDGTFRWSQTIGGYEYDYV
;
A
#
# COMPACT_ATOMS: atom_id res chain seq x y z
N MET A 1 6.11 -54.18 16.73
CA MET A 1 6.90 -52.94 16.90
C MET A 1 7.16 -52.23 15.56
N LYS A 2 7.79 -52.85 14.56
CA LYS A 2 8.07 -52.21 13.25
C LYS A 2 6.83 -51.61 12.56
N LYS A 3 5.69 -52.32 12.55
CA LYS A 3 4.43 -51.84 11.95
C LYS A 3 3.84 -50.60 12.64
N ILE A 4 4.05 -50.45 13.95
CA ILE A 4 3.56 -49.30 14.74
C ILE A 4 4.39 -48.06 14.40
N ILE A 5 5.72 -48.22 14.27
CA ILE A 5 6.63 -47.14 13.89
C ILE A 5 6.29 -46.64 12.48
N THR A 6 6.02 -47.54 11.53
CA THR A 6 5.63 -47.18 10.15
C THR A 6 4.34 -46.36 10.10
N ILE A 7 3.33 -46.74 10.89
CA ILE A 7 2.05 -46.01 10.97
C ILE A 7 2.26 -44.62 11.59
N LEU A 8 3.07 -44.51 12.65
CA LEU A 8 3.38 -43.22 13.28
C LEU A 8 4.14 -42.27 12.34
N THR A 9 5.06 -42.80 11.52
CA THR A 9 5.76 -41.99 10.53
C THR A 9 4.82 -41.51 9.42
N LEU A 10 3.87 -42.33 8.97
CA LEU A 10 2.92 -41.93 7.91
C LEU A 10 1.95 -40.81 8.38
N SER A 11 1.54 -40.82 9.65
CA SER A 11 0.64 -39.79 10.19
C SER A 11 1.33 -38.44 10.44
N LEU A 12 2.66 -38.42 10.64
CA LEU A 12 3.44 -37.19 10.79
C LEU A 12 3.69 -36.47 9.46
N PHE A 13 3.74 -37.17 8.32
CA PHE A 13 3.86 -36.56 6.99
C PHE A 13 2.54 -35.98 6.44
N GLY A 14 1.40 -36.25 7.07
CA GLY A 14 0.08 -35.77 6.64
C GLY A 14 -0.32 -34.39 7.16
N LEU A 15 0.50 -33.73 7.99
CA LEU A 15 0.13 -32.51 8.71
C LEU A 15 0.73 -31.21 8.16
N SER A 16 1.59 -31.24 7.15
CA SER A 16 2.36 -30.07 6.69
C SER A 16 1.86 -29.48 5.36
N GLY A 17 0.54 -29.34 5.19
CA GLY A 17 -0.04 -28.86 3.94
C GLY A 17 -1.24 -27.96 4.08
N PHE A 18 -1.30 -27.09 5.10
CA PHE A 18 -2.28 -26.00 5.04
C PHE A 18 -1.78 -25.00 3.99
N SER A 19 -2.39 -25.02 2.81
CA SER A 19 -2.39 -23.83 1.95
C SER A 19 -2.84 -22.66 2.81
N GLN A 20 -2.03 -21.62 2.92
CA GLN A 20 -2.48 -20.38 3.55
C GLN A 20 -3.75 -19.95 2.81
N ASN A 21 -4.77 -19.51 3.56
CA ASN A 21 -5.93 -18.87 2.94
C ASN A 21 -5.44 -17.55 2.32
N TYR A 22 -4.95 -17.62 1.08
CA TYR A 22 -4.66 -16.43 0.29
C TYR A 22 -5.98 -15.74 -0.01
N GLN A 23 -6.33 -14.75 0.80
CA GLN A 23 -7.35 -13.78 0.45
C GLN A 23 -6.69 -12.83 -0.55
N TRP A 24 -7.03 -12.98 -1.83
CA TRP A 24 -6.57 -12.07 -2.87
C TRP A 24 -7.08 -10.67 -2.56
N GLN A 25 -6.19 -9.81 -2.07
CA GLN A 25 -6.46 -8.39 -1.96
C GLN A 25 -5.83 -7.68 -3.16
N TRP A 26 -6.69 -7.16 -4.04
CA TRP A 26 -6.28 -6.60 -5.34
C TRP A 26 -5.78 -5.15 -5.22
N ALA A 27 -6.11 -4.48 -4.11
CA ALA A 27 -5.65 -3.14 -3.78
C ALA A 27 -5.75 -2.88 -2.27
N LYS A 28 -4.90 -1.98 -1.77
CA LYS A 28 -5.00 -1.40 -0.43
C LYS A 28 -5.49 0.04 -0.56
N THR A 29 -6.23 0.51 0.44
CA THR A 29 -6.69 1.90 0.46
C THR A 29 -5.52 2.84 0.68
N GLY A 30 -5.51 3.96 -0.02
CA GLY A 30 -4.50 5.01 0.12
C GLY A 30 -5.11 6.35 -0.28
N GLY A 31 -4.53 7.44 0.21
CA GLY A 31 -4.99 8.78 -0.11
C GLY A 31 -5.93 9.39 0.93
N GLY A 32 -6.43 10.58 0.60
CA GLY A 32 -7.35 11.39 1.37
C GLY A 32 -8.80 11.24 0.94
N THR A 33 -9.68 11.93 1.66
CA THR A 33 -11.13 11.90 1.43
C THR A 33 -11.63 13.07 0.60
N GLN A 34 -10.76 14.05 0.33
CA GLN A 34 -11.10 15.24 -0.44
C GLN A 34 -10.75 15.05 -1.91
N ASN A 35 -11.62 15.52 -2.79
CA ASN A 35 -11.37 15.52 -4.23
C ASN A 35 -10.46 16.68 -4.63
N VAL A 36 -9.86 16.57 -5.82
CA VAL A 36 -9.24 17.73 -6.47
C VAL A 36 -10.19 18.44 -7.44
N SER A 37 -9.97 19.74 -7.67
CA SER A 37 -10.83 20.52 -8.55
C SER A 37 -10.66 20.04 -9.98
N GLY A 38 -11.75 19.64 -10.62
CA GLY A 38 -11.73 19.08 -11.98
C GLY A 38 -11.55 17.56 -12.04
N GLU A 39 -11.48 16.88 -10.90
CA GLU A 39 -11.60 15.44 -10.81
C GLU A 39 -13.06 15.01 -11.04
N TYR A 40 -13.25 14.06 -11.95
CA TYR A 40 -14.55 13.45 -12.19
C TYR A 40 -14.37 11.93 -12.28
N PRO A 41 -15.37 11.14 -11.82
CA PRO A 41 -15.28 9.68 -11.84
C PRO A 41 -15.10 9.05 -13.23
N THR A 42 -15.35 9.82 -14.30
CA THR A 42 -15.41 9.33 -15.68
C THR A 42 -14.15 9.60 -16.48
N HIS A 43 -13.19 10.38 -15.97
CA HIS A 43 -11.95 10.67 -16.71
C HIS A 43 -10.75 10.84 -15.80
N TYR A 44 -9.58 10.53 -16.38
CA TYR A 44 -8.30 10.78 -15.74
C TYR A 44 -8.04 12.27 -15.59
N PHE A 45 -7.57 12.68 -14.41
CA PHE A 45 -7.10 14.04 -14.15
C PHE A 45 -5.68 13.98 -13.56
N PRO A 46 -4.68 14.65 -14.17
CA PRO A 46 -3.29 14.47 -13.79
C PRO A 46 -2.93 15.03 -12.41
N GLN A 47 -3.78 15.87 -11.82
CA GLN A 47 -3.61 16.37 -10.46
C GLN A 47 -4.42 15.56 -9.43
N ALA A 48 -5.18 14.54 -9.83
CA ALA A 48 -5.85 13.66 -8.87
C ALA A 48 -4.84 12.77 -8.14
N GLU A 49 -5.29 12.17 -7.03
CA GLU A 49 -4.51 11.18 -6.29
C GLU A 49 -4.10 10.03 -7.21
N GLN A 50 -2.81 9.74 -7.23
CA GLN A 50 -2.26 8.68 -8.06
C GLN A 50 -0.85 8.31 -7.63
N ILE A 51 -0.45 7.09 -7.97
CA ILE A 51 0.96 6.67 -7.96
C ILE A 51 1.63 7.23 -9.22
N LEU A 52 2.72 7.97 -9.04
CA LEU A 52 3.51 8.60 -10.09
C LEU A 52 4.69 7.73 -10.55
N ASP A 53 5.37 7.09 -9.60
CA ASP A 53 6.51 6.22 -9.87
C ASP A 53 6.65 5.18 -8.76
N ILE A 54 7.30 4.06 -9.09
CA ILE A 54 7.63 2.98 -8.16
C ILE A 54 9.09 2.60 -8.38
N LYS A 55 9.85 2.49 -7.29
CA LYS A 55 11.20 1.92 -7.27
C LYS A 55 11.25 0.74 -6.32
N ILE A 56 12.16 -0.20 -6.62
CA ILE A 56 12.32 -1.44 -5.88
C ILE A 56 13.78 -1.52 -5.45
N ASP A 57 14.04 -1.81 -4.17
CA ASP A 57 15.40 -2.05 -3.67
C ASP A 57 15.85 -3.52 -3.82
N GLN A 58 17.07 -3.80 -3.38
CA GLN A 58 17.67 -5.15 -3.44
C GLN A 58 16.94 -6.20 -2.57
N ASP A 59 16.17 -5.77 -1.58
CA ASP A 59 15.40 -6.63 -0.68
C ASP A 59 13.94 -6.79 -1.15
N ASN A 60 13.62 -6.29 -2.35
CA ASN A 60 12.27 -6.20 -2.92
C ASN A 60 11.31 -5.33 -2.11
N ASN A 61 11.80 -4.37 -1.33
CA ASN A 61 10.94 -3.34 -0.76
C ASN A 61 10.55 -2.35 -1.86
N TYR A 62 9.31 -1.90 -1.81
CA TYR A 62 8.77 -0.94 -2.75
C TYR A 62 8.84 0.48 -2.18
N TYR A 63 9.09 1.45 -3.04
CA TYR A 63 9.13 2.88 -2.77
C TYR A 63 8.22 3.55 -3.77
N PHE A 64 7.17 4.18 -3.29
CA PHE A 64 6.14 4.81 -4.11
C PHE A 64 6.28 6.32 -4.00
N LEU A 65 6.20 6.97 -5.16
CA LEU A 65 5.97 8.41 -5.26
C LEU A 65 4.50 8.61 -5.63
N ALA A 66 3.75 9.38 -4.85
CA ALA A 66 2.33 9.55 -5.03
C ALA A 66 1.88 11.00 -4.78
N ARG A 67 0.67 11.32 -5.28
CA ARG A 67 -0.10 12.50 -4.86
C ARG A 67 -1.14 12.07 -3.83
N ALA A 68 -1.25 12.81 -2.73
CA ALA A 68 -2.28 12.59 -1.72
C ALA A 68 -3.04 13.87 -1.41
N THR A 69 -4.37 13.78 -1.34
CA THR A 69 -5.25 14.86 -0.89
C THR A 69 -5.38 14.84 0.62
N ASN A 70 -5.95 15.92 1.16
CA ASN A 70 -6.16 16.04 2.60
C ASN A 70 -7.44 15.33 3.07
N GLY A 71 -7.62 15.30 4.40
CA GLY A 71 -8.80 14.75 5.07
C GLY A 71 -8.71 13.24 5.28
N ASN A 72 -8.49 12.81 6.54
CA ASN A 72 -8.30 11.40 6.92
C ASN A 72 -7.29 10.64 6.02
N THR A 73 -6.26 11.34 5.55
CA THR A 73 -5.26 10.78 4.64
C THR A 73 -4.54 9.61 5.31
N GLN A 74 -4.53 8.46 4.63
CA GLN A 74 -3.92 7.24 5.14
C GLN A 74 -3.28 6.40 4.04
N ILE A 75 -2.41 5.47 4.44
CA ILE A 75 -1.87 4.41 3.60
C ILE A 75 -2.04 3.10 4.34
N ASP A 76 -2.85 2.19 3.81
CA ASP A 76 -3.12 0.88 4.42
C ASP A 76 -3.59 0.98 5.88
N GLY A 77 -4.45 1.96 6.17
CA GLY A 77 -4.96 2.26 7.50
C GLY A 77 -4.03 3.07 8.39
N ASN A 78 -2.79 3.35 7.96
CA ASN A 78 -1.84 4.19 8.70
C ASN A 78 -2.07 5.66 8.38
N PRO A 79 -2.49 6.51 9.34
CA PRO A 79 -2.65 7.94 9.10
C PRO A 79 -1.32 8.59 8.72
N ILE A 80 -1.35 9.45 7.70
CA ILE A 80 -0.19 10.25 7.28
C ILE A 80 -0.53 11.74 7.34
N PRO A 81 0.43 12.62 7.66
CA PRO A 81 0.16 14.05 7.64
C PRO A 81 -0.01 14.54 6.20
N THR A 82 -0.85 15.54 6.04
CA THR A 82 -0.98 16.35 4.84
C THR A 82 -1.02 17.81 5.26
N TYR A 83 -0.41 18.67 4.46
CA TYR A 83 -0.22 20.11 4.70
C TYR A 83 -0.94 20.94 3.64
N ASN A 84 -1.46 20.29 2.61
CA ASN A 84 -2.27 20.90 1.59
C ASN A 84 -3.68 21.31 2.01
N VAL A 85 -4.24 22.27 1.28
CA VAL A 85 -5.65 22.62 1.30
C VAL A 85 -6.45 21.85 0.26
N VAL A 86 -7.78 21.98 0.32
CA VAL A 86 -8.71 21.37 -0.64
C VAL A 86 -8.28 21.73 -2.07
N ASN A 87 -8.31 20.75 -2.97
CA ASN A 87 -7.94 20.87 -4.39
C ASN A 87 -6.45 20.99 -4.75
N ARG A 88 -5.54 20.77 -3.80
CA ARG A 88 -4.10 20.80 -4.04
C ARG A 88 -3.53 19.55 -3.40
N PRO A 89 -3.10 18.51 -4.09
CA PRO A 89 -2.51 17.35 -3.41
C PRO A 89 -1.06 17.64 -3.01
N ASP A 90 -0.63 17.10 -1.88
CA ASP A 90 0.78 17.02 -1.51
C ASP A 90 1.45 15.86 -2.25
N ILE A 91 2.79 15.91 -2.32
CA ILE A 91 3.60 14.76 -2.72
C ILE A 91 3.86 13.88 -1.51
N VAL A 92 3.67 12.57 -1.66
CA VAL A 92 3.97 11.60 -0.61
C VAL A 92 4.93 10.56 -1.15
N ILE A 93 5.99 10.32 -0.40
CA ILE A 93 6.89 9.19 -0.60
C ILE A 93 6.58 8.17 0.50
N PHE A 94 6.33 6.92 0.14
CA PHE A 94 6.13 5.88 1.14
C PHE A 94 6.78 4.56 0.74
N SER A 95 7.09 3.74 1.73
CA SER A 95 7.73 2.44 1.52
C SER A 95 6.89 1.30 2.09
N THR A 96 6.87 0.19 1.36
CA THR A 96 6.36 -1.08 1.85
C THR A 96 7.42 -2.18 1.74
N THR A 97 7.30 -3.22 2.55
CA THR A 97 8.03 -4.48 2.36
C THR A 97 7.58 -5.20 1.08
N CYS A 98 8.29 -6.26 0.71
CA CYS A 98 7.98 -7.09 -0.47
C CYS A 98 6.60 -7.76 -0.43
N ASP A 99 6.02 -7.94 0.76
CA ASP A 99 4.66 -8.44 0.97
C ASP A 99 3.60 -7.33 1.12
N GLY A 100 4.00 -6.07 0.94
CA GLY A 100 3.11 -4.90 0.96
C GLY A 100 2.80 -4.36 2.36
N THR A 101 3.57 -4.73 3.40
CA THR A 101 3.43 -4.14 4.74
C THR A 101 4.03 -2.73 4.76
N PHE A 102 3.26 -1.74 5.24
CA PHE A 102 3.71 -0.36 5.38
C PHE A 102 4.94 -0.23 6.31
N ARG A 103 5.93 0.58 5.91
CA ARG A 103 7.16 0.81 6.68
C ARG A 103 7.25 2.24 7.21
N TRP A 104 7.18 3.22 6.29
CA TRP A 104 7.25 4.64 6.61
C TRP A 104 6.68 5.46 5.46
N SER A 105 6.34 6.71 5.75
CA SER A 105 5.94 7.72 4.78
C SER A 105 6.57 9.07 5.09
N GLN A 106 6.83 9.87 4.05
CA GLN A 106 7.21 11.26 4.13
C GLN A 106 6.31 12.06 3.20
N THR A 107 5.62 13.04 3.77
CA THR A 107 4.86 14.05 3.00
C THR A 107 5.78 15.22 2.68
N ILE A 108 5.73 15.68 1.43
CA ILE A 108 6.46 16.83 0.89
C ILE A 108 5.40 17.72 0.26
N GLY A 109 5.16 18.87 0.90
CA GLY A 109 4.21 19.84 0.40
C GLY A 109 3.84 20.89 1.43
N GLY A 110 2.87 21.72 1.07
CA GLY A 110 2.42 22.85 1.86
C GLY A 110 1.11 23.43 1.36
N TYR A 111 0.89 24.73 1.57
CA TYR A 111 -0.39 25.36 1.21
C TYR A 111 -0.64 25.44 -0.31
N GLU A 112 0.43 25.50 -1.11
CA GLU A 112 0.36 25.76 -2.56
C GLU A 112 0.39 24.46 -3.39
N TYR A 113 0.46 24.60 -4.72
CA TYR A 113 0.64 23.42 -5.58
C TYR A 113 2.07 22.89 -5.51
N ASP A 114 2.19 21.58 -5.34
CA ASP A 114 3.45 20.86 -5.40
C ASP A 114 3.59 20.09 -6.72
N TYR A 115 4.81 20.08 -7.26
CA TYR A 115 5.15 19.46 -8.55
C TYR A 115 6.37 18.55 -8.38
N VAL A 116 6.43 17.49 -9.20
CA VAL A 116 7.55 16.55 -9.29
C VAL A 116 8.12 16.58 -10.69
#